data_AF-A0A7S1YXG3-F1
#
_entry.id   AF-A0A7S1YXG3-F1
#
_cell.length_a   1.000
_cell.length_b   1.000
_cell.length_c   1.000
_cell.angle_alpha   90.00
_cell.angle_beta   90.00
_cell.angle_gamma   90.00
#
_symmetry.space_group_name_H-M   'P 1'
#
loop_
_entity.id
_entity.type
_entity.pdbx_description
1 polymer ?
#
loop_
_entity_poly.entity_id
_entity_poly.type
_entity_poly.pdbx_seq_one_letter_code
_entity_poly.pdbx_strand_id
1 'polypeptide(L)'
;NLNCGCPSNAVGGRSGGAILMKDPAHVAQIVECMNRSLQSLSEVQRSHEEYHRVVDVTVKHRLGVRDASTYDAKIDHAKNDVEAFQVCQNFVKTITLIGDVKKCHVHARLGLLGEFAADGDNENDDKKGKQNVRLQRRQSLWVPGQEKNSNVDGDEKRIKIDHKREQERARKRSREATMKNRSVPPLRPGVVDQLAAEFPHIEFVKNGGIQTFSDVCDIAQSVGSDCSSGGVVGSMVGRAAINHPCAFAAADKLWEEKEEGDSDGNSHRHRRPTRGEVLQDYIDYCNREEERVRTLGASQQSIKVLRSRLVAVPFHLFMGEDGNDAFQRRMRKLTTKTVSLSASSILAGSALFVPAETLNKCVDDFVPLEDIPIFDGFRRSSAMQRMIF
;
A
#
# COMPACT_ATOMS: atom_id res chain seq x y z
N ASN A 1 -4.30 -12.73 4.48
CA ASN A 1 -3.04 -12.37 3.78
C ASN A 1 -1.99 -11.95 4.81
N LEU A 2 -0.83 -12.61 4.83
CA LEU A 2 0.33 -12.25 5.66
C LEU A 2 1.23 -11.27 4.90
N ASN A 3 1.58 -10.15 5.54
CA ASN A 3 2.45 -9.13 4.97
C ASN A 3 3.93 -9.42 5.24
N CYS A 4 4.62 -9.87 4.20
CA CYS A 4 6.08 -10.05 4.14
C CYS A 4 6.73 -9.05 3.17
N GLY A 5 6.10 -7.90 2.90
CA GLY A 5 6.49 -6.98 1.82
C GLY A 5 6.70 -5.52 2.23
N CYS A 6 6.30 -5.12 3.44
CA CYS A 6 6.47 -3.75 3.93
C CYS A 6 7.92 -3.48 4.39
N PRO A 7 8.67 -2.57 3.74
CA PRO A 7 10.06 -2.28 4.12
C PRO A 7 10.17 -1.19 5.19
N SER A 8 9.07 -0.74 5.78
CA SER A 8 9.08 0.36 6.76
C SER A 8 9.76 -0.06 8.06
N ASN A 9 10.63 0.80 8.59
CA ASN A 9 11.29 0.60 9.89
C ASN A 9 10.29 0.44 11.05
N ALA A 10 9.10 1.04 10.97
CA ALA A 10 8.07 0.90 11.99
C ALA A 10 7.52 -0.54 12.08
N VAL A 11 7.50 -1.26 10.95
CA VAL A 11 7.05 -2.65 10.86
C VAL A 11 8.22 -3.60 11.09
N GLY A 12 9.37 -3.33 10.46
CA GLY A 12 10.58 -4.13 10.59
C GLY A 12 11.14 -4.17 12.02
N GLY A 13 11.07 -3.04 12.76
CA GLY A 13 11.48 -2.98 14.17
C GLY A 13 10.60 -3.79 15.13
N ARG A 14 9.47 -4.33 14.64
CA ARG A 14 8.58 -5.24 15.38
C ARG A 14 8.56 -6.64 14.76
N SER A 15 9.60 -6.99 14.00
CA SER A 15 9.74 -8.26 13.30
C SER A 15 8.59 -8.56 12.33
N GLY A 16 8.01 -7.53 11.69
CA GLY A 16 6.97 -7.69 10.68
C GLY A 16 7.36 -7.14 9.31
N GLY A 17 6.58 -7.47 8.28
CA GLY A 17 6.80 -6.95 6.93
C GLY A 17 7.99 -7.60 6.23
N ALA A 18 8.71 -6.85 5.41
CA ALA A 18 9.76 -7.39 4.54
C ALA A 18 10.95 -7.98 5.30
N ILE A 19 11.19 -7.60 6.56
CA ILE A 19 12.26 -8.20 7.36
C ILE A 19 12.10 -9.71 7.55
N LEU A 20 10.85 -10.20 7.54
CA LEU A 20 10.52 -11.62 7.62
C LEU A 20 11.10 -12.44 6.47
N MET A 21 11.38 -11.82 5.32
CA MET A 21 12.02 -12.51 4.19
C MET A 21 13.44 -12.98 4.50
N LYS A 22 14.07 -12.50 5.58
CA LYS A 22 15.38 -13.00 6.04
C LYS A 22 15.30 -14.37 6.70
N ASP A 23 14.13 -14.77 7.18
CA ASP A 23 13.89 -16.05 7.85
C ASP A 23 12.65 -16.74 7.26
N PRO A 24 12.77 -17.39 6.09
CA PRO A 24 11.65 -18.05 5.43
C PRO A 24 11.06 -19.19 6.27
N ALA A 25 11.87 -19.86 7.10
CA ALA A 25 11.42 -20.96 7.95
C ALA A 25 10.48 -20.45 9.05
N HIS A 26 10.81 -19.31 9.67
CA HIS A 26 9.93 -18.67 10.63
C HIS A 26 8.61 -18.21 9.99
N VAL A 27 8.65 -17.68 8.75
CA VAL A 27 7.42 -17.34 8.01
C VAL A 27 6.56 -18.57 7.76
N ALA A 28 7.15 -19.69 7.36
CA ALA A 28 6.42 -20.92 7.15
C ALA A 28 5.73 -21.41 8.44
N GLN A 29 6.41 -21.35 9.59
CA GLN A 29 5.81 -21.66 10.89
C GLN A 29 4.62 -20.72 11.22
N ILE A 30 4.75 -19.42 10.95
CA ILE A 30 3.66 -18.45 11.15
C ILE A 30 2.45 -18.87 10.31
N VAL A 31 2.65 -19.14 9.02
CA VAL A 31 1.56 -19.53 8.11
C VAL A 31 0.94 -20.85 8.56
N GLU A 32 1.74 -21.86 8.91
CA GLU A 32 1.24 -23.15 9.39
C GLU A 32 0.35 -22.97 10.64
N CYS A 33 0.76 -22.12 11.59
CA CYS A 33 -0.05 -21.81 12.77
C CYS A 33 -1.36 -21.10 12.39
N MET A 34 -1.32 -20.17 11.43
CA MET A 34 -2.51 -19.49 10.91
C MET A 34 -3.46 -20.46 10.22
N ASN A 35 -2.95 -21.35 9.36
CA ASN A 35 -3.72 -22.38 8.68
C ASN A 35 -4.39 -23.33 9.68
N ARG A 36 -3.65 -23.83 10.69
CA ARG A 36 -4.22 -24.64 11.79
C ARG A 36 -5.34 -23.92 12.53
N SER A 37 -5.16 -22.62 12.80
CA SER A 37 -6.20 -21.81 13.45
C SER A 37 -7.47 -21.70 12.59
N LEU A 38 -7.32 -21.50 11.28
CA LEU A 38 -8.46 -21.43 10.35
C LEU A 38 -9.17 -22.77 10.18
N GLN A 39 -8.41 -23.87 10.17
CA GLN A 39 -8.98 -25.22 10.17
C GLN A 39 -9.85 -25.46 11.41
N SER A 40 -9.36 -25.10 12.60
CA SER A 40 -10.14 -25.23 13.84
C SER A 40 -11.43 -24.39 13.82
N LEU A 41 -11.41 -23.19 13.25
CA LEU A 41 -12.60 -22.35 13.09
C LEU A 41 -13.61 -22.98 12.12
N SER A 42 -13.13 -23.57 11.02
CA SER A 42 -14.00 -24.23 10.04
C SER A 42 -14.71 -25.46 10.62
N GLU A 43 -14.04 -26.21 11.51
CA GLU A 43 -14.63 -27.34 12.22
C GLU A 43 -15.76 -26.90 13.17
N VAL A 44 -15.60 -25.77 13.85
CA VAL A 44 -16.63 -25.20 14.72
C VAL A 44 -17.81 -24.65 13.91
N GLN A 45 -17.56 -24.02 12.76
CA GLN A 45 -18.61 -23.44 11.92
C GLN A 45 -19.44 -24.49 11.15
N ARG A 46 -18.94 -25.72 10.98
CA ARG A 46 -19.69 -26.84 10.37
C ARG A 46 -20.97 -27.22 11.11
N SER A 47 -21.19 -26.75 12.35
CA SER A 47 -22.43 -26.99 13.09
C SER A 47 -23.57 -26.00 12.79
N HIS A 48 -23.34 -24.98 11.96
CA HIS A 48 -24.37 -24.03 11.51
C HIS A 48 -24.37 -23.99 9.96
N GLU A 49 -25.47 -24.42 9.33
CA GLU A 49 -25.61 -24.73 7.90
C GLU A 49 -25.47 -23.56 6.90
N GLU A 50 -24.93 -22.40 7.27
CA GLU A 50 -24.80 -21.26 6.36
C GLU A 50 -23.34 -20.98 5.97
N TYR A 51 -23.00 -21.34 4.73
CA TYR A 51 -21.78 -20.97 4.00
C TYR A 51 -20.43 -21.44 4.57
N HIS A 52 -19.97 -22.60 4.11
CA HIS A 52 -18.60 -23.07 4.32
C HIS A 52 -17.61 -22.36 3.37
N ARG A 53 -17.18 -21.14 3.71
CA ARG A 53 -16.10 -20.47 2.96
C ARG A 53 -14.75 -20.93 3.49
N VAL A 54 -14.03 -21.76 2.73
CA VAL A 54 -12.61 -22.05 3.02
C VAL A 54 -11.82 -20.77 2.83
N VAL A 55 -11.15 -20.32 3.88
CA VAL A 55 -10.28 -19.14 3.84
C VAL A 55 -8.83 -19.62 3.89
N ASP A 56 -8.12 -19.50 2.77
CA ASP A 56 -6.71 -19.86 2.71
C ASP A 56 -5.81 -18.68 3.10
N VAL A 57 -4.70 -18.97 3.77
CA VAL A 57 -3.67 -17.97 4.06
C VAL A 57 -2.85 -17.70 2.79
N THR A 58 -2.87 -16.44 2.37
CA THR A 58 -2.04 -15.95 1.26
C THR A 58 -0.88 -15.12 1.78
N VAL A 59 0.23 -15.04 1.04
CA VAL A 59 1.41 -14.24 1.43
C VAL A 59 1.64 -13.11 0.43
N LYS A 60 1.86 -11.88 0.90
CA LYS A 60 2.31 -10.76 0.07
C LYS A 60 3.75 -10.40 0.39
N HIS A 61 4.65 -10.54 -0.58
CA HIS A 61 6.08 -10.32 -0.40
C HIS A 61 6.72 -9.48 -1.51
N ARG A 62 8.03 -9.29 -1.41
CA ARG A 62 8.90 -8.65 -2.41
C ARG A 62 9.79 -9.69 -3.08
N LEU A 63 10.68 -9.28 -3.99
CA LEU A 63 11.66 -10.21 -4.58
C LEU A 63 12.78 -10.63 -3.62
N GLY A 64 12.88 -9.97 -2.48
CA GLY A 64 13.93 -10.15 -1.49
C GLY A 64 14.18 -8.85 -0.75
N VAL A 65 15.17 -8.85 0.15
CA VAL A 65 15.57 -7.67 0.91
C VAL A 65 17.06 -7.38 0.82
N ARG A 66 17.41 -6.10 0.90
CA ARG A 66 18.78 -5.58 0.99
C ARG A 66 18.85 -4.48 2.03
N ASP A 67 20.05 -4.19 2.52
CA ASP A 67 20.28 -3.07 3.43
C ASP A 67 20.27 -1.76 2.64
N ALA A 68 19.47 -0.78 3.08
CA ALA A 68 19.30 0.50 2.41
C ALA A 68 20.58 1.36 2.43
N SER A 69 21.48 1.15 3.39
CA SER A 69 22.72 1.92 3.52
C SER A 69 23.81 1.44 2.57
N THR A 70 23.79 0.16 2.19
CA THR A 70 24.80 -0.46 1.30
C THR A 70 24.26 -0.76 -0.10
N TYR A 71 22.98 -0.48 -0.37
CA TYR A 71 22.37 -0.79 -1.65
C TYR A 71 22.82 0.19 -2.73
N ASP A 72 23.47 -0.33 -3.78
CA ASP A 72 23.81 0.43 -4.99
C ASP A 72 22.79 0.14 -6.10
N ALA A 73 22.00 1.16 -6.44
CA ALA A 73 21.02 1.06 -7.50
C ALA A 73 21.66 0.83 -8.87
N LYS A 74 22.78 1.49 -9.20
CA LYS A 74 23.42 1.36 -10.52
C LYS A 74 23.90 -0.07 -10.74
N ILE A 75 24.50 -0.67 -9.71
CA ILE A 75 24.93 -2.07 -9.76
C ILE A 75 23.72 -2.99 -9.93
N ASP A 76 22.64 -2.79 -9.17
CA ASP A 76 21.45 -3.63 -9.29
C ASP A 76 20.78 -3.51 -10.67
N HIS A 77 20.66 -2.30 -11.20
CA HIS A 77 20.11 -2.05 -12.55
C HIS A 77 20.92 -2.76 -13.65
N ALA A 78 22.23 -2.94 -13.45
CA ALA A 78 23.09 -3.67 -14.38
C ALA A 78 22.96 -5.21 -14.28
N LYS A 79 22.38 -5.73 -13.19
CA LYS A 79 22.18 -7.17 -13.00
C LYS A 79 20.95 -7.68 -13.75
N ASN A 80 21.07 -8.90 -14.27
CA ASN A 80 19.94 -9.66 -14.78
C ASN A 80 19.04 -10.18 -13.64
N ASP A 81 17.92 -10.80 -14.01
CA ASP A 81 16.89 -11.25 -13.07
C ASP A 81 17.26 -12.51 -12.27
N VAL A 82 18.41 -13.14 -12.55
CA VAL A 82 18.81 -14.45 -11.98
C VAL A 82 18.98 -14.38 -10.46
N GLU A 83 19.71 -13.39 -9.93
CA GLU A 83 19.92 -13.27 -8.49
C GLU A 83 18.60 -13.01 -7.75
N ALA A 84 17.77 -12.13 -8.31
CA ALA A 84 16.47 -11.81 -7.73
C ALA A 84 15.53 -13.02 -7.73
N PHE A 85 15.55 -13.81 -8.81
CA PHE A 85 14.82 -15.07 -8.88
C PHE A 85 15.31 -16.06 -7.81
N GLN A 86 16.61 -16.33 -7.71
CA GLN A 86 17.13 -17.33 -6.78
C GLN A 86 16.78 -17.01 -5.31
N VAL A 87 16.90 -15.75 -4.92
CA VAL A 87 16.54 -15.30 -3.56
C VAL A 87 15.03 -15.47 -3.32
N CYS A 88 14.21 -15.07 -4.28
CA CYS A 88 12.76 -15.14 -4.16
C CYS A 88 12.26 -16.60 -4.18
N GLN A 89 12.82 -17.44 -5.05
CA GLN A 89 12.51 -18.86 -5.20
C GLN A 89 12.72 -19.61 -3.88
N ASN A 90 13.83 -19.37 -3.18
CA ASN A 90 14.08 -20.01 -1.88
C ASN A 90 13.03 -19.62 -0.83
N PHE A 91 12.63 -18.35 -0.82
CA PHE A 91 11.58 -17.87 0.07
C PHE A 91 10.24 -18.55 -0.26
N VAL A 92 9.82 -18.51 -1.54
CA VAL A 92 8.57 -19.13 -2.02
C VAL A 92 8.55 -20.62 -1.71
N LYS A 93 9.60 -21.36 -2.08
CA LYS A 93 9.73 -22.81 -1.82
C LYS A 93 9.51 -23.15 -0.35
N THR A 94 10.07 -22.35 0.56
CA THR A 94 9.96 -22.63 2.00
C THR A 94 8.54 -22.42 2.50
N ILE A 95 7.92 -21.29 2.15
CA ILE A 95 6.57 -20.97 2.63
C ILE A 95 5.49 -21.84 1.98
N THR A 96 5.69 -22.32 0.76
CA THR A 96 4.73 -23.19 0.08
C THR A 96 4.82 -24.62 0.62
N LEU A 97 6.04 -25.18 0.74
CA LEU A 97 6.22 -26.58 1.18
C LEU A 97 5.94 -26.80 2.66
N ILE A 98 6.34 -25.86 3.53
CA ILE A 98 6.20 -26.01 4.99
C ILE A 98 4.96 -25.26 5.49
N GLY A 99 4.67 -24.10 4.92
CA GLY A 99 3.56 -23.25 5.36
C GLY A 99 2.21 -23.60 4.72
N ASP A 100 2.17 -24.43 3.67
CA ASP A 100 0.97 -24.69 2.86
C ASP A 100 0.35 -23.39 2.30
N VAL A 101 1.20 -22.51 1.73
CA VAL A 101 0.75 -21.32 1.00
C VAL A 101 0.44 -21.70 -0.43
N LYS A 102 -0.80 -21.46 -0.88
CA LYS A 102 -1.24 -21.72 -2.26
C LYS A 102 -1.27 -20.47 -3.14
N LYS A 103 -1.24 -19.27 -2.54
CA LYS A 103 -1.32 -18.00 -3.27
C LYS A 103 -0.35 -16.94 -2.74
N CYS A 104 0.43 -16.39 -3.66
CA CYS A 104 1.46 -15.39 -3.42
C CYS A 104 1.19 -14.10 -4.20
N HIS A 105 1.22 -12.96 -3.52
CA HIS A 105 1.18 -11.64 -4.15
C HIS A 105 2.59 -11.04 -4.17
N VAL A 106 3.18 -10.92 -5.35
CA VAL A 106 4.61 -10.56 -5.48
C VAL A 106 4.74 -9.13 -5.96
N HIS A 107 5.22 -8.24 -5.09
CA HIS A 107 5.71 -6.95 -5.56
C HIS A 107 7.06 -7.18 -6.23
N ALA A 108 7.14 -6.98 -7.54
CA ALA A 108 8.29 -7.25 -8.40
C ALA A 108 9.46 -6.26 -8.22
N ARG A 109 9.85 -6.01 -6.96
CA ARG A 109 10.94 -5.12 -6.55
C ARG A 109 11.56 -5.62 -5.25
N LEU A 110 12.86 -5.38 -5.05
CA LEU A 110 13.53 -5.59 -3.76
C LEU A 110 12.98 -4.65 -2.66
N GLY A 111 13.07 -5.08 -1.40
CA GLY A 111 12.79 -4.26 -0.22
C GLY A 111 14.09 -3.77 0.41
N LEU A 112 14.25 -2.45 0.54
CA LEU A 112 15.39 -1.84 1.20
C LEU A 112 15.05 -1.58 2.66
N LEU A 113 15.75 -2.27 3.56
CA LEU A 113 15.55 -2.21 5.01
C LEU A 113 16.56 -1.26 5.66
N GLY A 114 16.17 -0.58 6.73
CA GLY A 114 17.06 0.29 7.48
C GLY A 114 17.00 1.75 7.04
N GLU A 115 18.03 2.51 7.39
CA GLU A 115 18.15 3.91 6.99
C GLU A 115 18.89 3.99 5.65
N PHE A 116 18.36 4.79 4.74
CA PHE A 116 19.08 5.13 3.52
C PHE A 116 20.30 5.97 3.92
N ALA A 117 21.42 5.77 3.23
CA ALA A 117 22.54 6.68 3.36
C ALA A 117 22.03 8.12 3.18
N ALA A 118 22.44 9.02 4.07
CA ALA A 118 22.15 10.44 3.91
C ALA A 118 22.74 10.83 2.55
N ASP A 119 21.89 11.24 1.61
CA ASP A 119 22.38 11.97 0.44
C ASP A 119 23.11 13.16 1.05
N GLY A 120 24.45 13.21 0.87
CA GLY A 120 25.35 14.07 1.63
C GLY A 120 24.68 15.39 1.96
N ASP A 121 24.53 15.66 3.26
CA ASP A 121 23.75 16.78 3.79
C ASP A 121 23.91 17.98 2.87
N ASN A 122 22.82 18.45 2.25
CA ASN A 122 22.81 19.77 1.67
C ASN A 122 23.16 20.73 2.81
N GLU A 123 24.42 21.17 2.80
CA GLU A 123 25.16 21.96 3.78
C GLU A 123 24.60 23.38 3.96
N ASN A 124 23.30 23.59 3.72
CA ASN A 124 22.66 24.90 3.75
C ASN A 124 21.81 25.15 4.98
N ASP A 125 21.74 24.22 5.93
CA ASP A 125 20.93 24.37 7.14
C ASP A 125 21.75 24.14 8.42
N ASP A 126 22.92 24.79 8.51
CA ASP A 126 23.48 25.27 9.79
C ASP A 126 24.74 26.13 9.52
N LYS A 127 24.53 27.43 9.21
CA LYS A 127 25.54 28.46 9.49
C LYS A 127 25.69 28.59 11.01
N LYS A 128 26.47 27.70 11.62
CA LYS A 128 27.24 27.91 12.85
C LYS A 128 28.13 26.70 13.06
N GLY A 129 29.41 26.90 12.74
CA GLY A 129 30.43 25.86 12.74
C GLY A 129 30.50 25.08 14.05
N LYS A 130 30.60 23.76 13.88
CA LYS A 130 31.49 22.84 14.59
C LYS A 130 31.34 21.47 13.95
N GLN A 131 32.34 21.05 13.18
CA GLN A 131 32.51 19.67 12.77
C GLN A 131 32.54 18.79 14.02
N ASN A 132 31.49 18.04 14.26
CA ASN A 132 31.49 16.93 15.19
C ASN A 132 30.99 15.71 14.43
N VAL A 133 31.93 14.82 14.12
CA VAL A 133 31.65 13.47 13.63
C VAL A 133 30.74 12.79 14.64
N ARG A 134 29.44 12.79 14.35
CA ARG A 134 28.41 12.29 15.26
C ARG A 134 28.32 10.77 15.09
N LEU A 135 29.21 10.04 15.76
CA LEU A 135 29.02 8.61 16.01
C LEU A 135 27.65 8.45 16.69
N GLN A 136 26.69 7.86 15.98
CA GLN A 136 25.40 7.49 16.55
C GLN A 136 25.62 6.43 17.64
N ARG A 137 25.52 6.84 18.92
CA ARG A 137 25.52 5.90 20.04
C ARG A 137 24.23 5.07 19.96
N ARG A 138 24.38 3.74 19.89
CA ARG A 138 23.29 2.78 20.13
C ARG A 138 22.67 3.11 21.48
N GLN A 139 21.35 3.30 21.54
CA GLN A 139 20.63 3.39 22.81
C GLN A 139 20.95 2.13 23.62
N SER A 140 21.67 2.27 24.73
CA SER A 140 21.75 1.21 25.72
C SER A 140 20.37 1.11 26.37
N LEU A 141 19.65 0.04 26.06
CA LEU A 141 18.48 -0.38 26.82
C LEU A 141 18.94 -0.57 28.26
N TRP A 142 18.28 0.11 29.20
CA TRP A 142 18.56 -0.04 30.62
C TRP A 142 18.18 -1.47 31.05
N VAL A 143 19.13 -2.18 31.67
CA VAL A 143 18.94 -3.50 32.26
C VAL A 143 18.93 -3.33 33.79
N PRO A 144 17.87 -3.73 34.52
CA PRO A 144 17.88 -3.73 35.98
C PRO A 144 18.97 -4.69 36.51
N GLY A 145 19.84 -4.21 37.40
CA GLY A 145 20.82 -5.05 38.12
C GLY A 145 22.30 -4.70 37.96
N GLN A 146 22.67 -3.71 37.13
CA GLN A 146 24.05 -3.20 37.13
C GLN A 146 24.23 -2.10 38.18
N GLU A 147 25.05 -2.40 39.19
CA GLU A 147 25.51 -1.43 40.18
C GLU A 147 26.24 -0.26 39.49
N LYS A 148 25.84 0.95 39.85
CA LYS A 148 26.48 2.17 39.36
C LYS A 148 27.82 2.33 40.06
N ASN A 149 28.91 2.05 39.35
CA ASN A 149 30.22 2.58 39.74
C ASN A 149 30.18 4.10 39.60
N SER A 150 29.93 4.78 40.72
CA SER A 150 30.04 6.22 40.87
C SER A 150 31.52 6.60 40.95
N ASN A 151 32.08 7.06 39.82
CA ASN A 151 33.16 8.05 39.77
C ASN A 151 33.49 8.39 38.32
N VAL A 152 32.67 9.24 37.71
CA VAL A 152 33.09 10.10 36.60
C VAL A 152 32.41 11.45 36.82
N ASP A 153 33.10 12.35 37.53
CA ASP A 153 32.83 13.77 37.50
C ASP A 153 33.18 14.28 36.10
N GLY A 154 32.17 14.32 35.25
CA GLY A 154 32.22 14.92 33.93
C GLY A 154 30.88 15.60 33.71
N ASP A 155 30.93 16.91 33.49
CA ASP A 155 29.83 17.82 33.25
C ASP A 155 29.10 17.44 31.93
N GLU A 156 28.45 16.27 31.89
CA GLU A 156 27.61 15.82 30.77
C GLU A 156 26.34 16.68 30.79
N LYS A 157 26.43 17.85 30.14
CA LYS A 157 25.28 18.68 29.78
C LYS A 157 24.19 17.76 29.24
N ARG A 158 23.15 17.54 30.04
CA ARG A 158 21.96 16.77 29.69
C ARG A 158 21.30 17.46 28.49
N ILE A 159 21.66 17.03 27.29
CA ILE A 159 21.10 17.59 26.05
C ILE A 159 19.61 17.32 26.09
N LYS A 160 18.80 18.37 26.28
CA LYS A 160 17.34 18.28 26.18
C LYS A 160 17.01 17.92 24.74
N ILE A 161 16.60 16.66 24.53
CA ILE A 161 16.10 16.21 23.24
C ILE A 161 14.71 16.81 23.06
N ASP A 162 14.54 17.62 22.02
CA ASP A 162 13.21 18.07 21.60
C ASP A 162 12.49 16.88 20.94
N HIS A 163 11.71 16.16 21.75
CA HIS A 163 10.94 15.01 21.31
C HIS A 163 9.97 15.33 20.17
N LYS A 164 9.45 16.56 20.08
CA LYS A 164 8.53 16.95 19.00
C LYS A 164 9.28 17.06 17.68
N ARG A 165 10.43 17.74 17.69
CA ARG A 165 11.30 17.87 16.50
C ARG A 165 11.85 16.52 16.05
N GLU A 166 12.18 15.64 17.00
CA GLU A 166 12.64 14.28 16.69
C GLU A 166 11.54 13.43 16.04
N GLN A 167 10.31 13.48 16.56
CA GLN A 167 9.16 12.79 15.97
C GLN A 167 8.88 13.27 14.54
N GLU A 168 8.96 14.57 14.27
CA GLU A 168 8.78 15.13 12.94
C GLU A 168 9.86 14.65 11.96
N ARG A 169 11.13 14.67 12.39
CA ARG A 169 12.25 14.14 11.62
C ARG A 169 12.08 12.65 11.32
N ALA A 170 11.64 11.86 12.30
CA ALA A 170 11.38 10.43 12.11
C ALA A 170 10.25 10.17 11.09
N ARG A 171 9.17 10.97 11.12
CA ARG A 171 8.10 10.91 10.11
C ARG A 171 8.61 11.25 8.71
N LYS A 172 9.42 12.31 8.58
CA LYS A 172 10.04 12.69 7.30
C LYS A 172 10.94 11.57 6.75
N ARG A 173 11.83 11.01 7.58
CA ARG A 173 12.68 9.87 7.20
C ARG A 173 11.87 8.65 6.76
N SER A 174 10.83 8.28 7.52
CA SER A 174 9.95 7.14 7.19
C SER A 174 9.25 7.31 5.83
N ARG A 175 8.79 8.53 5.56
CA ARG A 175 8.17 8.90 4.29
C ARG A 175 9.16 8.82 3.13
N GLU A 176 10.35 9.40 3.28
CA GLU A 176 11.42 9.35 2.29
C GLU A 176 11.83 7.90 2.00
N ALA A 177 12.01 7.09 3.05
CA ALA A 177 12.32 5.67 2.92
C ALA A 177 11.24 4.91 2.14
N THR A 178 9.97 5.23 2.37
CA THR A 178 8.83 4.66 1.64
C THR A 178 8.86 5.06 0.17
N MET A 179 9.20 6.31 -0.14
CA MET A 179 9.33 6.80 -1.51
C MET A 179 10.52 6.13 -2.22
N LYS A 180 11.70 6.11 -1.61
CA LYS A 180 12.91 5.47 -2.17
C LYS A 180 12.68 3.98 -2.44
N ASN A 181 12.03 3.25 -1.52
CA ASN A 181 11.62 1.85 -1.73
C ASN A 181 10.63 1.61 -2.89
N ARG A 182 10.02 2.68 -3.41
CA ARG A 182 9.08 2.66 -4.54
C ARG A 182 9.66 3.22 -5.84
N SER A 183 10.88 3.74 -5.83
CA SER A 183 11.50 4.35 -7.02
C SER A 183 12.93 3.89 -7.28
N VAL A 184 13.69 3.49 -6.26
CA VAL A 184 15.12 3.24 -6.37
C VAL A 184 15.43 1.84 -6.93
N PRO A 185 14.98 0.71 -6.34
CA PRO A 185 15.23 -0.57 -6.97
C PRO A 185 14.45 -0.74 -8.29
N PRO A 186 15.01 -1.41 -9.31
CA PRO A 186 14.31 -1.70 -10.55
C PRO A 186 13.06 -2.57 -10.33
N LEU A 187 12.12 -2.47 -11.27
CA LEU A 187 11.02 -3.44 -11.37
C LEU A 187 11.49 -4.62 -12.21
N ARG A 188 11.20 -5.85 -11.75
CA ARG A 188 11.56 -7.10 -12.43
C ARG A 188 10.34 -8.03 -12.55
N PRO A 189 9.32 -7.65 -13.34
CA PRO A 189 8.09 -8.43 -13.46
C PRO A 189 8.33 -9.86 -14.01
N GLY A 190 9.35 -10.03 -14.87
CA GLY A 190 9.71 -11.34 -15.43
C GLY A 190 10.18 -12.36 -14.39
N VAL A 191 10.65 -11.93 -13.22
CA VAL A 191 10.94 -12.85 -12.10
C VAL A 191 9.66 -13.54 -11.60
N VAL A 192 8.50 -12.85 -11.64
CA VAL A 192 7.22 -13.45 -11.24
C VAL A 192 6.79 -14.51 -12.24
N ASP A 193 7.06 -14.31 -13.53
CA ASP A 193 6.81 -15.31 -14.57
C ASP A 193 7.68 -16.55 -14.39
N GLN A 194 8.97 -16.37 -14.06
CA GLN A 194 9.86 -17.48 -13.74
C GLN A 194 9.39 -18.26 -12.50
N LEU A 195 8.90 -17.56 -11.47
CA LEU A 195 8.33 -18.22 -10.28
C LEU A 195 7.06 -19.02 -10.62
N ALA A 196 6.19 -18.47 -11.45
CA ALA A 196 4.99 -19.19 -11.90
C ALA A 196 5.33 -20.44 -12.71
N ALA A 197 6.36 -20.39 -13.56
CA ALA A 197 6.85 -21.55 -14.30
C ALA A 197 7.49 -22.61 -13.38
N GLU A 198 8.23 -22.19 -12.36
CA GLU A 198 8.89 -23.07 -11.38
C GLU A 198 7.90 -23.72 -10.40
N PHE A 199 6.82 -23.02 -10.04
CA PHE A 199 5.81 -23.46 -9.08
C PHE A 199 4.42 -23.49 -9.72
N PRO A 200 4.15 -24.41 -10.67
CA PRO A 200 2.89 -24.44 -11.43
C PRO A 200 1.65 -24.75 -10.57
N HIS A 201 1.81 -25.22 -9.34
CA HIS A 201 0.71 -25.48 -8.40
C HIS A 201 0.40 -24.29 -7.49
N ILE A 202 1.11 -23.16 -7.65
CA ILE A 202 0.98 -21.97 -6.81
C ILE A 202 0.41 -20.83 -7.63
N GLU A 203 -0.56 -20.13 -7.08
CA GLU A 203 -1.13 -18.93 -7.68
C GLU A 203 -0.26 -17.69 -7.40
N PHE A 204 0.12 -16.96 -8.43
CA PHE A 204 0.87 -15.72 -8.34
C PHE A 204 0.05 -14.51 -8.79
N VAL A 205 0.06 -13.45 -7.99
CA VAL A 205 -0.51 -12.15 -8.36
C VAL A 205 0.62 -11.15 -8.56
N LYS A 206 0.79 -10.67 -9.81
CA LYS A 206 1.81 -9.67 -10.17
C LYS A 206 1.49 -8.31 -9.54
N ASN A 207 2.48 -7.67 -8.94
CA ASN A 207 2.34 -6.34 -8.35
C ASN A 207 3.57 -5.46 -8.60
N GLY A 208 3.34 -4.15 -8.73
CA GLY A 208 4.38 -3.15 -8.92
C GLY A 208 4.57 -2.78 -10.39
N GLY A 209 4.57 -1.48 -10.67
CA GLY A 209 4.75 -0.97 -12.05
C GLY A 209 3.47 -0.83 -12.86
N ILE A 210 2.36 -1.43 -12.42
CA ILE A 210 1.06 -1.39 -13.08
C ILE A 210 0.42 0.00 -12.88
N GLN A 211 0.26 0.74 -13.98
CA GLN A 211 -0.18 2.14 -14.02
C GLN A 211 -1.49 2.32 -14.77
N THR A 212 -1.77 1.51 -15.79
CA THR A 212 -2.95 1.63 -16.64
C THR A 212 -3.83 0.39 -16.54
N PHE A 213 -5.07 0.50 -17.05
CA PHE A 213 -5.93 -0.67 -17.24
C PHE A 213 -5.42 -1.57 -18.37
N SER A 214 -4.76 -1.02 -19.39
CA SER A 214 -4.09 -1.81 -20.43
C SER A 214 -3.06 -2.76 -19.83
N ASP A 215 -2.23 -2.29 -18.88
CA ASP A 215 -1.26 -3.13 -18.18
C ASP A 215 -1.94 -4.33 -17.47
N VAL A 216 -3.16 -4.12 -16.96
CA VAL A 216 -3.96 -5.17 -16.31
C VAL A 216 -4.43 -6.18 -17.36
N CYS A 217 -4.94 -5.72 -18.50
CA CYS A 217 -5.37 -6.55 -19.62
C CYS A 217 -4.20 -7.36 -20.20
N ASP A 218 -3.03 -6.75 -20.41
CA ASP A 218 -1.84 -7.43 -20.92
C ASP A 218 -1.41 -8.58 -20.00
N ILE A 219 -1.44 -8.34 -18.67
CA ILE A 219 -1.16 -9.39 -17.69
C ILE A 219 -2.23 -10.47 -17.77
N ALA A 220 -3.51 -10.11 -17.84
CA ALA A 220 -4.62 -11.07 -17.92
C ALA A 220 -4.54 -11.94 -19.18
N GLN A 221 -4.15 -11.38 -20.32
CA GLN A 221 -3.94 -12.12 -21.58
C GLN A 221 -2.73 -13.06 -21.52
N SER A 222 -1.71 -12.72 -20.73
CA SER A 222 -0.55 -13.60 -20.50
C SER A 222 -0.84 -14.80 -19.58
N VAL A 223 -1.99 -14.79 -18.88
CA VAL A 223 -2.45 -15.92 -18.07
C VAL A 223 -3.01 -16.99 -19.02
N GLY A 224 -2.42 -18.18 -19.04
CA GLY A 224 -2.95 -19.30 -19.82
C GLY A 224 -4.38 -19.63 -19.40
N SER A 225 -5.23 -20.03 -20.35
CA SER A 225 -6.66 -20.30 -20.14
C SER A 225 -6.96 -21.45 -19.15
N ASP A 226 -5.95 -22.21 -18.73
CA ASP A 226 -6.11 -23.32 -17.78
C ASP A 226 -5.93 -22.85 -16.33
N CYS A 227 -6.99 -22.29 -15.78
CA CYS A 227 -7.07 -21.80 -14.39
C CYS A 227 -7.07 -22.92 -13.33
N SER A 228 -7.02 -24.18 -13.75
CA SER A 228 -7.02 -25.35 -12.86
C SER A 228 -5.62 -25.68 -12.29
N SER A 229 -4.57 -25.04 -12.85
CA SER A 229 -3.17 -25.43 -12.65
C SER A 229 -2.28 -24.21 -12.31
N GLY A 230 -2.57 -23.54 -11.18
CA GLY A 230 -1.75 -22.44 -10.62
C GLY A 230 -1.24 -21.40 -11.63
N GLY A 231 -0.03 -20.88 -11.42
CA GLY A 231 0.60 -19.89 -12.31
C GLY A 231 0.23 -18.43 -11.99
N VAL A 232 0.46 -17.51 -12.93
CA VAL A 232 0.05 -16.10 -12.74
C VAL A 232 -1.46 -16.02 -12.90
N VAL A 233 -2.19 -15.67 -11.84
CA VAL A 233 -3.68 -15.65 -11.85
C VAL A 233 -4.27 -14.24 -11.92
N GLY A 234 -3.42 -13.22 -11.93
CA GLY A 234 -3.88 -11.84 -12.09
C GLY A 234 -2.88 -10.80 -11.61
N SER A 235 -3.39 -9.59 -11.45
CA SER A 235 -2.61 -8.42 -11.06
C SER A 235 -3.18 -7.73 -9.83
N MET A 236 -2.30 -7.04 -9.09
CA MET A 236 -2.69 -6.18 -7.98
C MET A 236 -2.27 -4.75 -8.28
N VAL A 237 -3.28 -3.88 -8.43
CA VAL A 237 -3.10 -2.45 -8.60
C VAL A 237 -3.14 -1.76 -7.23
N GLY A 238 -2.23 -0.80 -7.02
CA GLY A 238 -2.17 -0.04 -5.77
C GLY A 238 -2.38 1.45 -6.00
N ARG A 239 -1.27 2.18 -6.15
CA ARG A 239 -1.28 3.65 -6.25
C ARG A 239 -2.06 4.17 -7.46
N ALA A 240 -2.05 3.44 -8.58
CA ALA A 240 -2.75 3.87 -9.78
C ALA A 240 -4.26 3.93 -9.55
N ALA A 241 -4.87 2.89 -8.98
CA ALA A 241 -6.28 2.87 -8.61
C ALA A 241 -6.66 3.97 -7.61
N ILE A 242 -5.78 4.32 -6.66
CA ILE A 242 -6.04 5.43 -5.73
C ILE A 242 -5.94 6.78 -6.46
N ASN A 243 -4.99 6.93 -7.37
CA ASN A 243 -4.74 8.19 -8.06
C ASN A 243 -5.75 8.46 -9.17
N HIS A 244 -6.26 7.42 -9.83
CA HIS A 244 -7.20 7.52 -10.94
C HIS A 244 -8.22 6.39 -10.84
N PRO A 245 -9.18 6.46 -9.89
CA PRO A 245 -10.10 5.36 -9.61
C PRO A 245 -11.00 5.01 -10.80
N CYS A 246 -11.47 6.01 -11.55
CA CYS A 246 -12.33 5.79 -12.71
C CYS A 246 -11.62 5.01 -13.82
N ALA A 247 -10.29 5.15 -13.98
CA ALA A 247 -9.50 4.37 -14.93
C ALA A 247 -9.50 2.85 -14.64
N PHE A 248 -9.90 2.43 -13.44
CA PHE A 248 -10.03 1.03 -13.06
C PHE A 248 -11.48 0.62 -12.77
N ALA A 249 -12.45 1.52 -12.94
CA ALA A 249 -13.87 1.20 -12.73
C ALA A 249 -14.33 0.12 -13.71
N ALA A 250 -13.84 0.17 -14.96
CA ALA A 250 -14.14 -0.82 -16.01
C ALA A 250 -13.60 -2.23 -15.73
N ALA A 251 -12.96 -2.50 -14.58
CA ALA A 251 -12.48 -3.84 -14.21
C ALA A 251 -13.60 -4.89 -14.21
N ASP A 252 -14.83 -4.50 -13.85
CA ASP A 252 -15.97 -5.43 -13.85
C ASP A 252 -16.28 -5.99 -15.25
N LYS A 253 -15.98 -5.23 -16.32
CA LYS A 253 -16.16 -5.70 -17.71
C LYS A 253 -15.32 -6.94 -18.02
N LEU A 254 -14.16 -7.09 -17.38
CA LEU A 254 -13.31 -8.28 -17.53
C LEU A 254 -13.98 -9.55 -16.99
N TRP A 255 -14.98 -9.40 -16.13
CA TRP A 255 -15.76 -10.50 -15.57
C TRP A 255 -17.05 -10.73 -16.37
N GLU A 256 -17.73 -9.65 -16.76
CA GLU A 256 -18.96 -9.69 -17.56
C GLU A 256 -18.72 -10.30 -18.97
N GLU A 257 -17.61 -9.97 -19.63
CA GLU A 257 -17.26 -10.52 -20.97
C GLU A 257 -16.96 -12.03 -20.95
N LYS A 258 -16.63 -12.61 -19.77
CA LYS A 258 -16.41 -14.06 -19.63
C LYS A 258 -17.70 -14.85 -19.45
N GLU A 259 -18.77 -14.22 -18.97
CA GLU A 259 -20.06 -14.87 -18.74
C GLU A 259 -20.96 -14.88 -19.99
N GLU A 260 -20.69 -14.04 -21.00
CA GLU A 260 -21.42 -14.02 -22.29
C GLU A 260 -21.21 -15.29 -23.15
N GLY A 261 -20.40 -16.26 -22.69
CA GLY A 261 -20.30 -17.59 -23.28
C GLY A 261 -21.42 -18.56 -22.91
N ASP A 262 -22.27 -18.23 -21.91
CA ASP A 262 -23.38 -19.08 -21.49
C ASP A 262 -24.72 -18.39 -21.79
N SER A 263 -25.52 -19.05 -22.62
CA SER A 263 -26.65 -18.47 -23.31
C SER A 263 -27.88 -18.41 -22.40
N ASP A 264 -28.25 -17.21 -21.92
CA ASP A 264 -29.66 -16.87 -21.75
C ASP A 264 -29.86 -15.34 -21.77
N GLY A 265 -30.67 -14.89 -22.72
CA GLY A 265 -30.84 -13.49 -23.14
C GLY A 265 -31.55 -12.56 -22.16
N ASN A 266 -31.31 -12.70 -20.85
CA ASN A 266 -31.79 -11.77 -19.85
C ASN A 266 -30.66 -10.81 -19.42
N SER A 267 -30.17 -10.01 -20.38
CA SER A 267 -29.19 -8.95 -20.13
C SER A 267 -29.84 -7.79 -19.38
N HIS A 268 -30.12 -7.95 -18.08
CA HIS A 268 -30.11 -6.81 -17.17
C HIS A 268 -28.66 -6.34 -17.07
N ARG A 269 -28.16 -5.67 -18.12
CA ARG A 269 -26.92 -4.90 -18.06
C ARG A 269 -27.09 -3.94 -16.90
N HIS A 270 -26.43 -4.22 -15.78
CA HIS A 270 -26.44 -3.32 -14.64
C HIS A 270 -25.91 -1.97 -15.13
N ARG A 271 -26.78 -0.97 -15.18
CA ARG A 271 -26.39 0.40 -15.53
C ARG A 271 -25.23 0.79 -14.63
N ARG A 272 -24.08 1.03 -15.24
CA ARG A 272 -22.86 1.48 -14.55
C ARG A 272 -23.17 2.84 -13.91
N PRO A 273 -22.79 3.05 -12.63
CA PRO A 273 -23.17 4.27 -11.92
C PRO A 273 -22.45 5.48 -12.49
N THR A 274 -23.03 6.65 -12.28
CA THR A 274 -22.38 7.93 -12.53
C THR A 274 -21.45 8.29 -11.38
N ARG A 275 -20.51 9.20 -11.62
CA ARG A 275 -19.62 9.70 -10.55
C ARG A 275 -20.39 10.41 -9.45
N GLY A 276 -21.46 11.12 -9.80
CA GLY A 276 -22.36 11.77 -8.85
C GLY A 276 -23.07 10.77 -7.94
N GLU A 277 -23.59 9.69 -8.52
CA GLU A 277 -24.22 8.58 -7.76
C GLU A 277 -23.21 7.94 -6.80
N VAL A 278 -22.00 7.59 -7.26
CA VAL A 278 -20.94 7.04 -6.40
C VAL A 278 -20.56 8.00 -5.28
N LEU A 279 -20.44 9.30 -5.57
CA LEU A 279 -20.12 10.30 -4.55
C LEU A 279 -21.24 10.42 -3.51
N GLN A 280 -22.50 10.38 -3.95
CA GLN A 280 -23.66 10.46 -3.07
C GLN A 280 -23.75 9.23 -2.15
N ASP A 281 -23.61 8.02 -2.70
CA ASP A 281 -23.57 6.79 -1.91
C ASP A 281 -22.44 6.81 -0.88
N TYR A 282 -21.28 7.35 -1.26
CA TYR A 282 -20.13 7.50 -0.37
C TYR A 282 -20.35 8.59 0.71
N ILE A 283 -21.07 9.67 0.40
CA ILE A 283 -21.50 10.68 1.39
C ILE A 283 -22.39 10.03 2.44
N ASP A 284 -23.33 9.18 2.03
CA ASP A 284 -24.24 8.48 2.94
C ASP A 284 -23.51 7.43 3.76
N TYR A 285 -22.53 6.73 3.16
CA TYR A 285 -21.61 5.87 3.88
C TYR A 285 -20.82 6.63 4.96
N CYS A 286 -20.28 7.82 4.63
CA CYS A 286 -19.55 8.64 5.59
C CYS A 286 -20.40 9.06 6.79
N ASN A 287 -21.68 9.38 6.56
CA ASN A 287 -22.65 9.66 7.62
C ASN A 287 -22.82 8.45 8.55
N ARG A 288 -23.08 7.26 7.97
CA ARG A 288 -23.25 6.03 8.73
C ARG A 288 -22.01 5.68 9.54
N GLU A 289 -20.82 5.83 8.97
CA GLU A 289 -19.58 5.51 9.66
C GLU A 289 -19.25 6.47 10.81
N GLU A 290 -19.47 7.78 10.65
CA GLU A 290 -19.29 8.73 11.75
C GLU A 290 -20.29 8.45 12.88
N GLU A 291 -21.52 8.07 12.57
CA GLU A 291 -22.53 7.71 13.58
C GLU A 291 -22.22 6.36 14.26
N ARG A 292 -21.79 5.36 13.48
CA ARG A 292 -21.39 4.04 14.00
C ARG A 292 -20.24 4.15 15.00
N VAL A 293 -19.22 4.98 14.75
CA VAL A 293 -18.15 5.14 15.74
C VAL A 293 -18.56 5.99 16.94
N ARG A 294 -19.50 6.94 16.76
CA ARG A 294 -20.05 7.74 17.85
C ARG A 294 -20.83 6.86 18.83
N THR A 295 -21.68 5.96 18.32
CA THR A 295 -22.44 5.00 19.12
C THR A 295 -21.54 4.01 19.88
N LEU A 296 -20.36 3.68 19.33
CA LEU A 296 -19.32 2.91 20.02
C LEU A 296 -18.51 3.71 21.07
N GLY A 297 -18.88 4.96 21.34
CA GLY A 297 -18.22 5.80 22.35
C GLY A 297 -16.87 6.38 21.91
N ALA A 298 -16.61 6.51 20.60
CA ALA A 298 -15.36 7.08 20.12
C ALA A 298 -15.17 8.54 20.55
N SER A 299 -13.95 8.87 21.00
CA SER A 299 -13.60 10.25 21.36
C SER A 299 -13.70 11.21 20.16
N GLN A 300 -13.88 12.51 20.43
CA GLN A 300 -13.87 13.55 19.39
C GLN A 300 -12.58 13.54 18.55
N GLN A 301 -11.45 13.20 19.17
CA GLN A 301 -10.17 13.09 18.46
C GLN A 301 -10.16 11.89 17.51
N SER A 302 -10.71 10.74 17.92
CA SER A 302 -10.85 9.56 17.07
C SER A 302 -11.76 9.83 15.87
N ILE A 303 -12.88 10.50 16.09
CA ILE A 303 -13.81 10.91 15.03
C ILE A 303 -13.12 11.87 14.05
N LYS A 304 -12.33 12.84 14.54
CA LYS A 304 -11.54 13.75 13.69
C LYS A 304 -10.53 13.00 12.80
N VAL A 305 -9.87 11.97 13.36
CA VAL A 305 -8.93 11.13 12.60
C VAL A 305 -9.68 10.30 11.55
N LEU A 306 -10.83 9.71 11.89
CA LEU A 306 -11.69 9.00 10.95
C LEU A 306 -12.13 9.91 9.80
N ARG A 307 -12.66 11.09 10.12
CA ARG A 307 -13.14 12.09 9.15
C ARG A 307 -12.08 12.45 8.12
N SER A 308 -10.85 12.71 8.59
CA SER A 308 -9.72 13.00 7.70
C SER A 308 -9.44 11.85 6.70
N ARG A 309 -9.66 10.59 7.10
CA ARG A 309 -9.49 9.41 6.25
C ARG A 309 -10.66 9.23 5.28
N LEU A 310 -11.89 9.39 5.77
CA LEU A 310 -13.10 9.26 4.96
C LEU A 310 -13.10 10.25 3.79
N VAL A 311 -12.80 11.53 4.07
CA VAL A 311 -12.78 12.59 3.07
C VAL A 311 -11.66 12.39 2.03
N ALA A 312 -10.58 11.68 2.38
CA ALA A 312 -9.46 11.45 1.47
C ALA A 312 -9.76 10.45 0.33
N VAL A 313 -10.78 9.59 0.49
CA VAL A 313 -11.11 8.53 -0.48
C VAL A 313 -11.61 9.09 -1.82
N PRO A 314 -12.64 9.95 -1.89
CA PRO A 314 -13.15 10.46 -3.17
C PRO A 314 -12.29 11.56 -3.77
N PHE A 315 -11.11 11.85 -3.21
CA PHE A 315 -10.26 12.97 -3.60
C PHE A 315 -9.92 12.99 -5.11
N HIS A 316 -9.85 11.81 -5.74
CA HIS A 316 -9.54 11.65 -7.17
C HIS A 316 -10.70 11.19 -8.04
N LEU A 317 -11.93 11.20 -7.52
CA LEU A 317 -13.08 10.70 -8.26
C LEU A 317 -13.24 11.38 -9.63
N PHE A 318 -12.91 12.67 -9.70
CA PHE A 318 -13.03 13.50 -10.90
C PHE A 318 -11.68 13.72 -11.62
N MET A 319 -10.66 12.90 -11.38
CA MET A 319 -9.35 13.11 -12.01
C MET A 319 -9.48 13.16 -13.55
N GLY A 320 -8.97 14.25 -14.14
CA GLY A 320 -9.00 14.48 -15.60
C GLY A 320 -10.26 15.18 -16.10
N GLU A 321 -11.22 15.45 -15.21
CA GLU A 321 -12.51 16.07 -15.55
C GLU A 321 -12.59 17.53 -15.11
N ASP A 322 -13.52 18.26 -15.71
CA ASP A 322 -13.87 19.62 -15.32
C ASP A 322 -14.35 19.68 -13.86
N GLY A 323 -13.99 20.76 -13.15
CA GLY A 323 -14.32 20.93 -11.74
C GLY A 323 -13.46 20.12 -10.76
N ASN A 324 -12.61 19.19 -11.21
CA ASN A 324 -11.72 18.40 -10.33
C ASN A 324 -10.91 19.28 -9.38
N ASP A 325 -10.23 20.29 -9.91
CA ASP A 325 -9.35 21.12 -9.10
C ASP A 325 -10.14 21.98 -8.12
N ALA A 326 -11.32 22.46 -8.53
CA ALA A 326 -12.21 23.22 -7.67
C ALA A 326 -12.74 22.35 -6.51
N PHE A 327 -13.17 21.12 -6.82
CA PHE A 327 -13.57 20.11 -5.85
C PHE A 327 -12.45 19.80 -4.84
N GLN A 328 -11.24 19.48 -5.32
CA GLN A 328 -10.11 19.17 -4.44
C GLN A 328 -9.66 20.37 -3.59
N ARG A 329 -9.65 21.59 -4.16
CA ARG A 329 -9.36 22.82 -3.41
C ARG A 329 -10.41 23.06 -2.32
N ARG A 330 -11.69 22.89 -2.65
CA ARG A 330 -12.79 23.08 -1.70
C ARG A 330 -12.72 22.05 -0.57
N MET A 331 -12.53 20.78 -0.91
CA MET A 331 -12.38 19.70 0.06
C MET A 331 -11.25 19.99 1.03
N ARG A 332 -10.06 20.38 0.54
CA ARG A 332 -8.92 20.78 1.41
C ARG A 332 -9.26 21.93 2.34
N LYS A 333 -9.90 22.97 1.81
CA LYS A 333 -10.33 24.15 2.59
C LYS A 333 -11.34 23.80 3.68
N LEU A 334 -12.20 22.81 3.45
CA LEU A 334 -13.19 22.36 4.44
C LEU A 334 -12.59 21.37 5.45
N THR A 335 -11.64 20.53 5.05
CA THR A 335 -10.94 19.58 5.95
C THR A 335 -10.11 20.30 7.02
N THR A 336 -9.58 21.50 6.75
CA THR A 336 -8.93 22.30 7.81
C THR A 336 -9.91 22.76 8.89
N LYS A 337 -11.22 22.78 8.59
CA LYS A 337 -12.32 23.08 9.51
C LYS A 337 -12.97 21.80 10.08
N THR A 338 -12.22 20.70 10.16
CA THR A 338 -12.68 19.37 10.63
C THR A 338 -13.39 19.38 11.98
N VAL A 339 -13.23 20.38 12.83
CA VAL A 339 -13.89 20.42 14.15
C VAL A 339 -15.39 20.76 14.03
N SER A 340 -15.80 21.52 13.01
CA SER A 340 -17.17 22.04 12.90
C SER A 340 -18.02 21.35 11.84
N LEU A 341 -17.45 20.44 11.04
CA LEU A 341 -18.13 19.80 9.90
C LEU A 341 -17.98 18.29 9.96
N SER A 342 -19.02 17.56 9.55
CA SER A 342 -18.96 16.12 9.27
C SER A 342 -18.27 15.84 7.93
N ALA A 343 -17.81 14.60 7.71
CA ALA A 343 -17.30 14.16 6.41
C ALA A 343 -18.31 14.38 5.28
N SER A 344 -19.58 14.07 5.50
CA SER A 344 -20.67 14.27 4.53
C SER A 344 -20.84 15.72 4.12
N SER A 345 -20.87 16.67 5.08
CA SER A 345 -20.99 18.10 4.78
C SER A 345 -19.78 18.62 4.02
N ILE A 346 -18.58 18.10 4.31
CA ILE A 346 -17.35 18.45 3.58
C ILE A 346 -17.46 18.00 2.12
N LEU A 347 -17.88 16.75 1.88
CA LEU A 347 -17.99 16.18 0.54
C LEU A 347 -19.13 16.82 -0.27
N ALA A 348 -20.34 16.92 0.30
CA ALA A 348 -21.48 17.58 -0.32
C ALA A 348 -21.17 19.04 -0.68
N GLY A 349 -20.57 19.79 0.26
CA GLY A 349 -20.15 21.18 0.01
C GLY A 349 -19.00 21.32 -0.99
N SER A 350 -18.26 20.24 -1.27
CA SER A 350 -17.24 20.20 -2.33
C SER A 350 -17.85 19.85 -3.68
N ALA A 351 -18.85 18.97 -3.71
CA ALA A 351 -19.55 18.52 -4.92
C ALA A 351 -20.22 19.68 -5.68
N LEU A 352 -20.66 20.74 -4.98
CA LEU A 352 -21.23 21.95 -5.58
C LEU A 352 -20.28 22.67 -6.57
N PHE A 353 -18.99 22.35 -6.58
CA PHE A 353 -17.99 22.92 -7.48
C PHE A 353 -17.68 22.01 -8.68
N VAL A 354 -18.39 20.90 -8.82
CA VAL A 354 -18.29 19.98 -9.95
C VAL A 354 -19.48 20.23 -10.88
N PRO A 355 -19.25 20.45 -12.20
CA PRO A 355 -20.33 20.61 -13.16
C PRO A 355 -21.28 19.41 -13.19
N ALA A 356 -22.55 19.66 -13.52
CA ALA A 356 -23.57 18.61 -13.59
C ALA A 356 -23.21 17.54 -14.63
N GLU A 357 -22.60 17.96 -15.73
CA GLU A 357 -22.11 17.11 -16.82
C GLU A 357 -21.07 16.11 -16.29
N THR A 358 -20.11 16.58 -15.49
CA THR A 358 -19.07 15.74 -14.87
C THR A 358 -19.66 14.79 -13.82
N LEU A 359 -20.65 15.25 -13.04
CA LEU A 359 -21.34 14.39 -12.06
C LEU A 359 -22.13 13.28 -12.76
N ASN A 360 -22.79 13.60 -13.88
CA ASN A 360 -23.61 12.66 -14.65
C ASN A 360 -22.79 11.71 -15.52
N LYS A 361 -21.47 11.91 -15.63
CA LYS A 361 -20.58 11.06 -16.41
C LYS A 361 -20.45 9.69 -15.75
N CYS A 362 -20.51 8.63 -16.56
CA CYS A 362 -20.33 7.25 -16.12
C CYS A 362 -18.93 7.06 -15.52
N VAL A 363 -18.80 6.21 -14.50
CA VAL A 363 -17.48 5.89 -13.92
C VAL A 363 -16.51 5.27 -14.92
N ASP A 364 -17.02 4.58 -15.94
CA ASP A 364 -16.22 3.94 -17.00
C ASP A 364 -15.75 4.93 -18.08
N ASP A 365 -16.32 6.12 -18.15
CA ASP A 365 -15.94 7.14 -19.14
C ASP A 365 -14.88 8.06 -18.53
N PHE A 366 -13.61 7.68 -18.64
CA PHE A 366 -12.48 8.38 -18.03
C PHE A 366 -11.48 8.89 -19.08
N VAL A 367 -10.76 9.95 -18.72
CA VAL A 367 -9.63 10.45 -19.52
C VAL A 367 -8.39 9.59 -19.26
N PRO A 368 -7.75 8.98 -20.28
CA PRO A 368 -6.49 8.24 -20.12
C PRO A 368 -5.41 9.09 -19.44
N LEU A 369 -4.51 8.47 -18.68
CA LEU A 369 -3.56 9.18 -17.82
C LEU A 369 -2.62 10.09 -18.63
N GLU A 370 -2.21 9.63 -19.80
CA GLU A 370 -1.39 10.30 -20.80
C GLU A 370 -2.02 11.56 -21.38
N ASP A 371 -3.36 11.61 -21.44
CA ASP A 371 -4.13 12.72 -22.00
C ASP A 371 -4.47 13.77 -20.94
N ILE A 372 -4.20 13.50 -19.67
CA ILE A 372 -4.47 14.47 -18.61
C ILE A 372 -3.42 15.59 -18.64
N PRO A 373 -3.83 16.87 -18.76
CA PRO A 373 -2.89 17.99 -18.82
C PRO A 373 -1.90 18.01 -17.65
N ILE A 374 -0.61 18.06 -17.97
CA ILE A 374 0.48 18.26 -17.02
C ILE A 374 0.76 19.77 -16.96
N PHE A 375 0.41 20.41 -15.86
CA PHE A 375 0.70 21.83 -15.66
C PHE A 375 2.19 22.04 -15.27
N ASP A 376 2.90 22.84 -16.07
CA ASP A 376 4.24 23.41 -15.90
C ASP A 376 5.18 22.74 -14.89
N GLY A 377 5.98 21.77 -15.35
CA GLY A 377 7.21 21.32 -14.69
C GLY A 377 7.03 20.55 -13.38
N PHE A 378 5.86 20.63 -12.73
CA PHE A 378 5.47 19.71 -11.68
C PHE A 378 5.00 18.41 -12.33
N ARG A 379 5.95 17.50 -12.58
CA ARG A 379 5.60 16.07 -12.59
C ARG A 379 4.71 15.86 -11.36
N ARG A 380 3.50 15.29 -11.54
CA ARG A 380 2.56 14.92 -10.48
C ARG A 380 3.23 13.92 -9.53
N SER A 381 4.17 14.42 -8.74
CA SER A 381 4.89 13.73 -7.68
C SER A 381 3.95 13.73 -6.48
N SER A 382 2.87 12.94 -6.62
CA SER A 382 1.79 12.72 -5.67
C SER A 382 1.89 13.57 -4.39
N ALA A 383 1.39 14.80 -4.44
CA ALA A 383 1.10 15.55 -3.23
C ALA A 383 0.12 14.76 -2.33
N MET A 384 -0.71 13.87 -2.91
CA MET A 384 -1.59 12.95 -2.17
C MET A 384 -0.88 11.92 -1.31
N GLN A 385 0.35 11.48 -1.63
CA GLN A 385 1.08 10.63 -0.69
C GLN A 385 1.51 11.42 0.56
N ARG A 386 1.37 12.76 0.59
CA ARG A 386 1.76 13.58 1.74
C ARG A 386 0.71 13.79 2.79
N MET A 387 -0.55 13.53 2.47
CA MET A 387 -1.66 13.79 3.39
C MET A 387 -2.45 12.53 3.76
N ILE A 388 -2.31 11.43 3.02
CA ILE A 388 -3.02 10.17 3.31
C ILE A 388 -2.23 9.27 4.30
N PHE A 389 -0.94 9.56 4.54
CA PHE A 389 -0.10 8.87 5.53
C PHE A 389 0.65 9.85 6.43
#